data_AF-A0A392TMW7-F1
#
_entry.id   AF-A0A392TMW7-F1
#
_cell.length_a   1.000
_cell.length_b   1.000
_cell.length_c   1.000
_cell.angle_alpha   90.00
_cell.angle_beta   90.00
_cell.angle_gamma   90.00
#
_symmetry.space_group_name_H-M   'P 1'
#
loop_
_entity.id
_entity.type
_entity.pdbx_description
1 polymer ?
#
loop_
_entity_poly.entity_id
_entity_poly.type
_entity_poly.pdbx_seq_one_letter_code
_entity_poly.pdbx_strand_id
1 'polypeptide(L)' 'MGVVIIDGTTVRDFINDDASFTNSVNEQFQSLDLNNDGVLSRAELRTAFESMRLIEAHFGID' A
#
# COMPACT_ATOMS: atom_id res chain seq x y z
N MET A 1 -0.30 13.61 13.66
CA MET A 1 0.11 12.43 12.88
C MET A 1 1.43 11.95 13.46
N GLY A 2 1.52 10.73 13.99
CA GLY A 2 2.77 10.19 14.52
C GLY A 2 3.58 9.53 13.42
N VAL A 3 4.88 9.80 13.35
CA VAL A 3 5.79 9.07 12.46
C VAL A 3 6.30 7.86 13.23
N VAL A 4 6.09 6.66 12.68
CA VAL A 4 6.63 5.41 13.21
C VAL A 4 7.82 5.02 12.35
N ILE A 5 8.98 4.81 12.97
CA ILE A 5 10.19 4.34 12.28
C ILE A 5 10.28 2.83 12.49
N ILE A 6 10.35 2.09 11.39
CA ILE A 6 10.46 0.63 11.39
C ILE A 6 11.89 0.28 10.98
N ASP A 7 12.49 -0.68 11.67
CA ASP A 7 13.82 -1.20 11.30
C ASP A 7 13.76 -2.02 10.01
N GLY A 8 14.82 -1.94 9.21
CA GLY A 8 14.89 -2.62 7.91
C GLY A 8 14.83 -4.16 8.01
N THR A 9 15.19 -4.75 9.15
CA THR A 9 15.07 -6.20 9.36
C THR A 9 13.61 -6.64 9.41
N THR A 10 12.75 -5.90 10.12
CA THR A 10 11.31 -6.19 10.19
C THR A 10 10.65 -6.18 8.82
N VAL A 11 11.04 -5.25 7.94
CA VAL A 11 10.55 -5.20 6.56
C VAL A 11 11.01 -6.43 5.77
N ARG A 12 12.27 -6.84 5.94
CA ARG A 12 12.84 -8.01 5.24
C ARG A 12 12.24 -9.31 5.71
N ASP A 13 12.03 -9.46 7.01
CA ASP A 13 11.39 -10.64 7.59
C ASP A 13 9.96 -10.78 7.09
N PHE A 14 9.21 -9.66 7.00
CA PHE A 14 7.88 -9.65 6.40
C PHE A 14 7.90 -10.06 4.91
N ILE A 15 8.85 -9.56 4.13
CA ILE A 15 8.97 -9.92 2.70
C ILE A 15 9.36 -11.41 2.53
N ASN A 16 10.17 -11.96 3.43
CA ASN A 16 10.54 -13.37 3.40
C ASN A 16 9.40 -14.31 3.79
N ASP A 17 8.40 -13.83 4.53
CA ASP A 17 7.18 -14.57 4.81
C ASP A 17 6.23 -14.49 3.61
N ASP A 18 6.49 -15.34 2.61
CA ASP A 18 5.80 -15.34 1.32
C ASP A 18 4.27 -15.45 1.47
N ALA A 19 3.80 -16.22 2.46
CA ALA A 19 2.38 -16.39 2.72
C ALA A 19 1.71 -15.12 3.25
N SER A 20 2.29 -14.48 4.27
CA SER A 20 1.75 -13.24 4.84
C SER A 20 1.89 -12.08 3.86
N PHE A 21 3.01 -12.02 3.14
CA PHE A 21 3.23 -11.03 2.08
C PHE A 21 2.19 -11.19 0.97
N THR A 22 2.03 -12.39 0.41
CA THR A 22 1.08 -12.66 -0.67
C THR A 22 -0.36 -12.38 -0.24
N ASN A 23 -0.76 -12.79 0.96
CA ASN A 23 -2.11 -12.49 1.47
C ASN A 23 -2.32 -10.98 1.60
N SER A 24 -1.38 -10.27 2.21
CA SER A 24 -1.46 -8.82 2.39
C SER A 24 -1.53 -8.07 1.05
N VAL A 25 -0.71 -8.49 0.06
CA VAL A 25 -0.73 -7.91 -1.29
C VAL A 25 -2.04 -8.22 -2.00
N ASN A 26 -2.56 -9.44 -1.90
CA ASN A 26 -3.83 -9.83 -2.52
C ASN A 26 -5.02 -9.09 -1.92
N GLU A 27 -5.10 -8.93 -0.60
CA GLU A 27 -6.17 -8.17 0.05
C GLU A 27 -6.15 -6.70 -0.42
N GLN A 28 -4.96 -6.11 -0.47
CA GLN A 28 -4.79 -4.76 -1.00
C GLN A 28 -5.16 -4.68 -2.48
N PHE A 29 -4.75 -5.66 -3.29
CA PHE A 29 -5.09 -5.71 -4.71
C PHE A 29 -6.61 -5.79 -4.92
N GLN A 30 -7.30 -6.67 -4.20
CA GLN A 30 -8.76 -6.82 -4.27
C GLN A 30 -9.49 -5.56 -3.83
N SER A 31 -8.95 -4.82 -2.85
CA SER A 31 -9.53 -3.55 -2.45
C SER A 31 -9.37 -2.46 -3.51
N LEU A 32 -8.39 -2.58 -4.42
CA LEU A 32 -8.08 -1.59 -5.45
C LEU A 32 -8.65 -1.93 -6.81
N ASP A 33 -8.81 -3.22 -7.11
CA ASP A 33 -9.45 -3.75 -8.31
C ASP A 33 -10.97 -3.58 -8.18
N LEU A 34 -11.46 -2.38 -8.50
CA LEU A 34 -12.86 -2.00 -8.28
C LEU A 34 -13.79 -2.73 -9.26
N ASN A 35 -13.30 -3.08 -10.44
CA ASN A 35 -14.07 -3.77 -11.47
C ASN A 35 -13.88 -5.30 -11.43
N ASN A 36 -13.01 -5.82 -10.56
CA ASN A 36 -12.70 -7.24 -10.39
C ASN A 36 -12.22 -7.91 -11.69
N ASP A 37 -11.47 -7.18 -12.53
CA ASP A 37 -10.95 -7.70 -13.80
C ASP A 37 -9.57 -8.39 -13.64
N GLY A 38 -9.02 -8.39 -12.43
CA GLY A 38 -7.74 -9.00 -12.11
C GLY A 38 -6.53 -8.16 -12.53
N VAL A 39 -6.72 -6.91 -12.95
CA VAL A 39 -5.65 -5.96 -13.26
C VAL A 39 -5.93 -4.59 -12.61
N LEU A 40 -4.88 -3.80 -12.35
CA LEU A 40 -5.07 -2.44 -11.85
C LEU A 40 -4.89 -1.44 -12.99
N SER A 41 -5.97 -0.76 -13.34
CA SER A 41 -5.92 0.36 -14.27
C SER A 41 -5.30 1.60 -13.64
N ARG A 42 -4.89 2.56 -14.47
CA ARG A 42 -4.36 3.85 -14.00
C ARG A 42 -5.37 4.61 -13.13
N ALA A 43 -6.66 4.47 -13.40
CA ALA A 43 -7.72 5.11 -12.64
C ALA A 43 -7.82 4.51 -11.23
N GLU A 44 -7.79 3.18 -11.12
CA GLU A 44 -7.82 2.44 -9.86
C GLU A 44 -6.58 2.71 -9.01
N LEU A 45 -5.39 2.73 -9.63
CA LEU A 45 -4.16 3.13 -8.95
C LEU A 45 -4.21 4.57 -8.43
N ARG A 46 -4.80 5.50 -9.20
CA ARG A 46 -4.94 6.88 -8.75
C ARG A 46 -5.83 6.96 -7.50
N THR A 47 -6.95 6.26 -7.50
CA THR A 47 -7.84 6.18 -6.33
C THR A 47 -7.13 5.53 -5.14
N ALA A 48 -6.28 4.52 -5.36
CA ALA A 48 -5.42 3.92 -4.34
C ALA A 48 -4.50 4.95 -3.68
N PHE A 49 -3.77 5.73 -4.48
CA PHE A 49 -2.82 6.72 -3.99
C PHE A 49 -3.49 7.89 -3.27
N GLU A 50 -4.69 8.29 -3.70
CA GLU A 50 -5.53 9.27 -3.00
C GLU A 50 -5.98 8.72 -1.63
N SER A 51 -6.44 7.46 -1.57
CA SER A 51 -6.86 6.81 -0.31
C SER A 51 -5.70 6.64 0.68
N MET A 52 -4.49 6.32 0.19
CA MET A 52 -3.29 6.20 1.01
C MET A 52 -2.67 7.56 1.39
N ARG A 53 -3.28 8.69 0.98
CA ARG A 53 -2.78 10.06 1.17
C ARG A 53 -1.33 10.25 0.71
N LEU A 54 -0.85 9.41 -0.22
CA LEU A 54 0.51 9.48 -0.79
C LEU A 54 0.68 10.70 -1.71
N ILE A 55 -0.42 11.23 -2.25
CA ILE A 55 -0.42 12.41 -3.12
C ILE A 55 -0.51 13.71 -2.31
N GLU A 56 -1.10 13.68 -1.11
CA GLU A 56 -1.03 14.79 -0.16
C GLU A 56 0.25 14.70 0.67
N ALA A 57 1.38 15.00 0.03
CA ALA A 57 2.64 15.28 0.70
C ALA A 57 2.58 16.64 1.43
N HIS A 58 1.63 16.83 2.36
CA HIS A 58 1.76 17.86 3.38
C HIS A 58 2.61 17.32 4.53
N PHE A 59 3.89 17.07 4.23
CA PHE A 59 4.92 16.94 5.26
C PHE A 59 5.02 18.31 5.93
N GLY A 60 4.30 18.49 7.04
CA GLY A 60 4.09 19.76 7.71
C GLY A 60 5.33 20.65 7.76
N ILE A 61 5.43 21.55 6.78
CA ILE A 61 6.24 22.75 6.85
C ILE A 61 5.32 23.90 7.28
N ASP A 62 5.24 24.09 8.58
CA ASP A 62 5.13 25.44 9.17
C ASP A 62 6.32 25.59 10.13
#